data_AF-A0A4U9H939-F1
#
_entry.id   AF-A0A4U9H939-F1
#
_cell.length_a   1.000
_cell.length_b   1.000
_cell.length_c   1.000
_cell.angle_alpha   90.00
_cell.angle_beta   90.00
_cell.angle_gamma   90.00
#
_symmetry.space_group_name_H-M   'P 1'
#
loop_
_entity.id
_entity.type
_entity.pdbx_description
1 polymer ?
#
loop_
_entity_poly.entity_id
_entity_poly.type
_entity_poly.pdbx_seq_one_letter_code
_entity_poly.pdbx_strand_id
1 'polypeptide(L)' 'MRKKRRFGRLVRRCRALAMDYTLIGSWLVGDRAAGIGLREDNSPITKDSSRFVPHFIA' A
#
# COMPACT_ATOMS: atom_id res chain seq x y z
N MET A 1 20.36 -6.76 6.60
CA MET A 1 19.19 -7.39 7.26
C MET A 1 18.18 -6.29 7.65
N ARG A 2 17.03 -6.21 6.98
CA ARG A 2 16.02 -5.14 7.23
C ARG A 2 14.78 -5.79 7.85
N LYS A 3 14.69 -5.79 9.19
CA LYS A 3 13.53 -6.33 9.92
C LYS A 3 12.30 -5.42 9.70
N LYS A 4 11.65 -5.52 8.53
CA LYS A 4 10.32 -4.95 8.29
C LYS A 4 9.30 -5.82 9.04
N ARG A 5 8.90 -5.41 10.24
CA ARG A 5 7.71 -5.96 10.89
C ARG A 5 6.51 -5.62 9.99
N ARG A 6 5.89 -6.62 9.37
CA ARG A 6 4.78 -6.43 8.43
C ARG A 6 3.55 -6.01 9.22
N PHE A 7 3.15 -4.75 9.09
CA PHE A 7 1.84 -4.27 9.54
C PHE A 7 0.78 -4.52 8.45
N GLY A 8 -0.46 -4.73 8.91
CA GLY A 8 -1.57 -5.39 8.20
C GLY A 8 -1.77 -5.02 6.73
N ARG A 9 -1.97 -6.06 5.93
CA ARG A 9 -2.27 -5.99 4.50
C ARG A 9 -3.78 -5.76 4.33
N LEU A 10 -4.21 -4.49 4.26
CA LEU A 10 -5.58 -4.19 3.85
C LEU A 10 -5.60 -4.04 2.32
N VAL A 11 -6.11 -5.08 1.65
CA VAL A 11 -6.48 -5.02 0.23
C VAL A 11 -7.99 -4.90 0.18
N ARG A 12 -8.49 -3.76 -0.29
CA ARG A 12 -9.92 -3.57 -0.58
C ARG A 12 -10.06 -3.00 -1.97
N ARG A 13 -11.16 -3.34 -2.63
CA ARG A 13 -11.61 -2.64 -3.84
C ARG A 13 -12.04 -1.24 -3.42
N CYS A 14 -11.30 -0.22 -3.84
CA CYS A 14 -11.67 1.16 -3.57
C CYS A 14 -12.71 1.57 -4.60
N ARG A 15 -13.92 1.94 -4.17
CA ARG A 15 -15.05 2.28 -5.06
C ARG A 15 -15.13 3.78 -5.37
N ALA A 16 -13.98 4.46 -5.34
CA ALA A 16 -13.88 5.88 -5.69
C ALA A 16 -13.13 5.98 -7.02
N LEU A 17 -13.88 6.05 -8.12
CA LEU A 17 -13.45 6.33 -9.49
C LEU A 17 -12.42 5.36 -10.16
N ALA A 18 -11.78 4.44 -9.43
CA ALA A 18 -10.84 3.46 -9.99
C ALA A 18 -11.44 2.05 -10.02
N MET A 19 -11.27 1.34 -11.13
CA MET A 19 -11.66 -0.08 -11.27
C MET A 19 -10.64 -1.04 -10.63
N ASP A 20 -9.55 -0.49 -10.10
CA ASP A 20 -8.40 -1.24 -9.61
C ASP A 20 -8.51 -1.59 -8.12
N TYR A 21 -7.88 -2.69 -7.74
CA TYR A 21 -7.63 -3.04 -6.35
C TYR A 21 -6.55 -2.13 -5.82
N THR A 22 -6.78 -1.54 -4.64
CA THR A 22 -5.81 -0.67 -3.98
C THR A 22 -5.29 -1.36 -2.71
N LEU A 23 -3.98 -1.33 -2.53
CA LEU A 23 -3.30 -1.74 -1.30
C LEU A 23 -2.68 -0.50 -0.67
N ILE A 24 -3.03 -0.26 0.59
CA ILE A 24 -2.39 0.77 1.41
C ILE A 24 -1.48 0.07 2.40
N GLY A 25 -0.20 0.47 2.40
CA GLY A 25 0.79 0.02 3.36
C GLY A 25 1.29 1.19 4.19
N SER A 26 1.63 0.93 5.46
CA SER A 26 2.36 1.85 6.32
C SER A 26 3.61 1.17 6.88
N TRP A 27 4.63 1.96 7.24
CA TRP A 27 5.81 1.44 7.90
C TRP A 27 6.25 2.29 9.08
N LEU A 28 6.82 1.61 10.06
CA LEU A 28 7.47 2.20 11.22
C LEU A 28 8.99 2.16 11.03
N VAL A 29 9.69 3.18 11.50
CA VAL A 29 11.14 3.17 11.73
C VAL A 29 11.34 3.33 13.23
N GLY A 30 11.79 2.26 13.89
CA GLY A 30 11.70 2.16 15.35
C GLY A 30 10.24 2.09 15.80
N ASP A 31 9.88 2.97 16.72
CA ASP A 31 8.54 3.18 17.27
C ASP A 31 7.77 4.33 16.58
N ARG A 32 8.40 4.99 15.60
CA ARG A 32 7.81 6.14 14.89
C ARG A 32 7.26 5.75 13.53
N ALA A 33 6.08 6.29 13.21
CA ALA A 33 5.52 6.23 11.86
C ALA A 33 6.46 6.95 10.89
N ALA A 34 6.80 6.27 9.79
CA ALA A 34 7.80 6.74 8.84
C ALA A 34 7.26 6.86 7.41
N GLY A 35 6.00 6.49 7.18
CA GLY A 35 5.32 6.78 5.93
C GLY A 35 4.23 5.78 5.56
N ILE A 36 3.55 6.11 4.47
CA ILE A 36 2.53 5.31 3.81
C ILE A 36 2.86 5.15 2.33
N GLY A 37 2.31 4.13 1.68
CA GLY A 37 2.48 3.89 0.26
C GLY A 37 1.24 3.22 -0.32
N LEU A 38 0.96 3.54 -1.58
CA LEU A 38 -0.18 3.02 -2.32
C LEU A 38 0.30 2.15 -3.48
N ARG A 39 -0.37 1.02 -3.68
CA ARG A 39 -0.26 0.20 -4.89
C ARG A 39 -1.61 -0.05 -5.51
N GLU A 40 -1.67 -0.09 -6.84
CA GLU A 40 -2.89 -0.36 -7.59
C GLU A 40 -2.67 -1.38 -8.71
N ASP A 41 -3.68 -2.21 -8.95
CA ASP A 41 -3.69 -3.25 -9.99
C ASP A 41 -5.12 -3.61 -10.40
N ASN A 42 -5.33 -4.03 -11.64
CA ASN A 42 -6.66 -4.45 -12.13
C ASN A 42 -7.07 -5.84 -11.61
N SER A 43 -6.12 -6.58 -11.03
CA SER A 43 -6.33 -7.86 -10.35
C SER A 43 -5.97 -7.76 -8.86
N PRO A 44 -6.39 -8.71 -8.00
CA PRO A 44 -6.02 -8.66 -6.59
C PRO A 44 -4.51 -8.57 -6.36
N ILE A 45 -4.07 -7.58 -5.58
CA ILE A 45 -2.65 -7.28 -5.32
C ILE A 45 -2.01 -8.40 -4.49
N THR A 46 -1.40 -9.34 -5.21
CA THR A 46 -0.68 -10.51 -4.67
C THR A 46 0.73 -10.62 -5.22
N LYS A 47 1.04 -9.86 -6.28
CA LYS A 47 2.30 -9.88 -7.03
C LYS A 47 3.11 -8.62 -6.74
N ASP A 48 4.41 -8.69 -6.96
CA ASP A 48 5.30 -7.53 -6.80
C ASP A 48 5.22 -6.55 -7.99
N SER A 49 4.67 -6.99 -9.12
CA SER A 49 4.46 -6.20 -10.34
C SER A 49 3.36 -5.14 -10.24
N SER A 50 2.54 -5.15 -9.19
CA SER A 50 1.50 -4.15 -9.00
C SER A 50 2.11 -2.75 -8.84
N ARG A 51 1.51 -1.76 -9.50
CA ARG A 51 2.08 -0.43 -9.72
C ARG A 51 2.12 0.36 -8.42
N PHE A 52 3.16 1.18 -8.24
CA PHE A 52 3.19 2.20 -7.19
C PHE A 52 2.54 3.48 -7.71
N VAL A 53 1.63 4.05 -6.91
CA VAL A 53 0.89 5.25 -7.28
C VAL A 53 1.33 6.42 -6.39
N PRO A 54 1.67 7.59 -6.97
CA PRO A 54 1.94 8.79 -6.21
C PRO A 54 0.73 9.19 -5.36
N HIS A 55 0.96 9.62 -4.12
CA HIS A 55 -0.07 10.15 -3.23
C HIS A 55 0.40 11.45 -2.61
N PHE A 56 -0.56 12.34 -2.37
CA PHE A 56 -0.32 13.64 -1.75
C PHE A 56 -0.98 13.67 -0.37
N ILE A 57 -0.28 14.25 0.60
CA ILE A 57 -0.77 14.46 1.97
C ILE A 57 -0.82 15.98 2.17
N ALA A 58 -2.02 16.49 2.45
CA ALA A 58 -2.30 17.91 2.68
C ALA A 58 -2.33 18.23 4.18
#